data_AF-A0AA38R229-F1
#
_entry.id   AF-A0AA38R229-F1
#
_cell.length_a   1.000
_cell.length_b   1.000
_cell.length_c   1.000
_cell.angle_alpha   90.00
_cell.angle_beta   90.00
_cell.angle_gamma   90.00
#
_symmetry.space_group_name_H-M   'P 1'
#
loop_
_entity.id
_entity.type
_entity.pdbx_description
1 polymer ?
#
loop_
_entity_poly.entity_id
_entity_poly.type
_entity_poly.pdbx_seq_one_letter_code
_entity_poly.pdbx_strand_id
1 'polypeptide(L)'
;MSFGLPKRNTRIENAIVDAENAGIILFAAASNYGDDKYRSFPASDSKVICVHVTDGEGVPDGMNPSPLDHRDNFSTLGAGTESNWKGKRVFLAGTSFAAPVAVGIAANTLAFVKGQLIDGRLNESDGRVAHTCDGMRKIFLGMSQPRNGYDYVVPWHWDWFAEAASVDGFCHELRKTLRQVGSPMR
;
A
#
# COMPACT_ATOMS: atom_id res chain seq x y z
N MET A 1 3.47 0.33 -10.05
CA MET A 1 4.74 0.28 -10.79
C MET A 1 5.62 -0.83 -10.23
N SER A 2 5.62 -2.01 -10.85
CA SER A 2 6.40 -3.19 -10.40
C SER A 2 7.85 -3.15 -10.89
N PHE A 3 8.50 -1.99 -10.80
CA PHE A 3 9.86 -1.75 -11.26
C PHE A 3 10.56 -0.72 -10.37
N GLY A 4 11.89 -0.69 -10.47
CA GLY A 4 12.75 0.26 -9.77
C GLY A 4 13.95 0.67 -10.63
N LEU A 5 14.36 1.93 -10.50
CA LEU A 5 15.49 2.55 -11.17
C LEU A 5 16.55 2.95 -10.13
N PRO A 6 17.84 2.81 -10.47
CA PRO A 6 18.94 3.17 -9.57
C PRO A 6 19.14 4.69 -9.42
N LYS A 7 18.59 5.48 -10.35
CA LYS A 7 18.74 6.94 -10.38
C LYS A 7 17.40 7.60 -10.66
N ARG A 8 17.20 8.79 -10.08
CA ARG A 8 16.05 9.66 -10.37
C ARG A 8 16.06 10.06 -11.85
N ASN A 9 14.87 10.28 -12.40
CA ASN A 9 14.69 10.67 -13.79
C ASN A 9 13.62 11.75 -13.88
N THR A 10 13.98 12.93 -14.38
CA THR A 10 13.11 14.11 -14.43
C THR A 10 11.82 13.90 -15.21
N ARG A 11 11.82 13.07 -16.27
CA ARG A 11 10.59 12.76 -17.01
C ARG A 11 9.61 11.96 -16.16
N ILE A 12 10.13 11.02 -15.38
CA ILE A 12 9.30 10.21 -14.48
C ILE A 12 8.85 11.03 -13.28
N GLU A 13 9.71 11.91 -12.74
CA GLU A 13 9.32 12.84 -11.67
C GLU A 13 8.17 13.75 -12.10
N ASN A 14 8.26 14.34 -13.29
CA ASN A 14 7.17 15.16 -13.84
C ASN A 14 5.89 14.34 -14.02
N ALA A 15 5.99 13.11 -14.54
CA ALA A 15 4.83 12.22 -14.69
C ALA A 15 4.20 11.84 -13.34
N ILE A 16 5.00 11.68 -12.28
CA ILE A 16 4.51 11.45 -10.91
C ILE A 16 3.71 12.66 -10.42
N VAL A 17 4.23 13.88 -10.64
CA VAL A 17 3.56 15.13 -10.27
C VAL A 17 2.26 15.30 -11.06
N ASP A 18 2.27 15.06 -12.36
CA ASP A 18 1.07 15.16 -13.21
C ASP A 18 -0.02 14.18 -12.77
N ALA A 19 0.36 12.94 -12.45
CA ALA A 19 -0.56 11.93 -11.93
C ALA A 19 -1.13 12.30 -10.56
N GLU A 20 -0.30 12.81 -9.64
CA GLU A 20 -0.77 13.30 -8.34
C GLU A 20 -1.77 14.45 -8.49
N ASN A 21 -1.48 15.42 -9.36
CA ASN A 21 -2.37 16.54 -9.67
C ASN A 21 -3.71 16.07 -10.29
N ALA A 22 -3.69 14.95 -11.02
CA ALA A 22 -4.88 14.31 -11.56
C ALA A 22 -5.64 13.45 -10.52
N GLY A 23 -5.18 13.39 -9.26
CA GLY A 23 -5.81 12.58 -8.21
C GLY A 23 -5.53 11.08 -8.33
N ILE A 24 -4.46 10.69 -9.01
CA ILE A 24 -4.07 9.29 -9.17
C ILE A 24 -3.13 8.88 -8.02
N ILE A 25 -3.51 7.83 -7.28
CA ILE A 25 -2.66 7.25 -6.25
C ILE A 25 -1.65 6.31 -6.89
N LEU A 26 -0.37 6.56 -6.63
CA LEU A 26 0.75 5.81 -7.22
C LEU A 26 1.34 4.83 -6.22
N PHE A 27 1.61 3.61 -6.68
CA PHE A 27 2.31 2.58 -5.90
C PHE A 27 3.55 2.10 -6.65
N ALA A 28 4.62 1.78 -5.93
CA ALA A 28 5.82 1.20 -6.51
C ALA A 28 6.51 0.17 -5.60
N ALA A 29 7.14 -0.81 -6.25
CA ALA A 29 7.95 -1.83 -5.61
C ALA A 29 9.19 -1.22 -4.93
N ALA A 30 9.44 -1.55 -3.66
CA ALA A 30 10.51 -0.94 -2.88
C ALA A 30 11.91 -1.22 -3.46
N SER A 31 12.31 -2.49 -3.49
CA SER A 31 13.58 -3.02 -4.02
C SER A 31 13.62 -4.53 -3.71
N ASN A 32 14.48 -5.29 -4.39
CA ASN A 32 14.75 -6.70 -4.08
C ASN A 32 16.22 -6.95 -3.70
N TYR A 33 16.95 -5.89 -3.35
CA TYR A 33 18.41 -5.94 -3.15
C TYR A 33 18.82 -6.00 -1.67
N GLY A 34 17.89 -6.28 -0.76
CA GLY A 34 18.17 -6.36 0.68
C GLY A 34 18.70 -5.03 1.26
N ASP A 35 19.36 -5.13 2.41
CA ASP A 35 19.95 -4.00 3.14
C ASP A 35 21.06 -3.28 2.37
N ASP A 36 21.66 -3.93 1.37
CA ASP A 36 22.73 -3.35 0.55
C ASP A 36 22.25 -2.17 -0.32
N LYS A 37 20.93 -1.96 -0.47
CA LYS A 37 20.38 -0.85 -1.24
C LYS A 37 19.15 -0.22 -0.61
N TYR A 38 19.04 1.09 -0.81
CA TYR A 38 17.86 1.87 -0.47
C TYR A 38 16.64 1.53 -1.34
N ARG A 39 15.48 2.04 -0.93
CA ARG A 39 14.27 2.08 -1.76
C ARG A 39 14.61 2.67 -3.14
N SER A 40 14.25 1.96 -4.19
CA SER A 40 14.50 2.35 -5.57
C SER A 40 13.55 3.47 -6.02
N PHE A 41 13.95 4.26 -7.01
CA PHE A 41 13.04 5.22 -7.64
C PHE A 41 12.11 4.47 -8.60
N PRO A 42 10.78 4.67 -8.61
CA PRO A 42 10.06 5.79 -8.00
C PRO A 42 9.52 5.54 -6.59
N ALA A 43 9.70 4.36 -6.00
CA ALA A 43 9.20 4.05 -4.66
C ALA A 43 9.80 4.93 -3.54
N SER A 44 10.98 5.49 -3.76
CA SER A 44 11.60 6.47 -2.86
C SER A 44 10.96 7.87 -2.91
N ASP A 45 10.10 8.17 -3.88
CA ASP A 45 9.44 9.47 -4.00
C ASP A 45 8.29 9.60 -3.01
N SER A 46 8.17 10.75 -2.34
CA SER A 46 7.13 10.97 -1.32
C SER A 46 5.71 11.03 -1.88
N LYS A 47 5.54 11.14 -3.20
CA LYS A 47 4.21 11.09 -3.85
C LYS A 47 3.78 9.67 -4.21
N VAL A 48 4.67 8.70 -4.01
CA VAL A 48 4.45 7.30 -4.34
C VAL A 48 4.40 6.48 -3.04
N ILE A 49 3.45 5.55 -2.98
CA ILE A 49 3.35 4.58 -1.89
C ILE A 49 4.33 3.44 -2.18
N CYS A 50 5.36 3.34 -1.35
CA CYS A 50 6.40 2.30 -1.42
C CYS A 50 5.88 0.98 -0.84
N VAL A 51 6.07 -0.13 -1.56
CA VAL A 51 5.57 -1.44 -1.17
C VAL A 51 6.70 -2.46 -1.07
N HIS A 52 6.89 -2.98 0.14
CA HIS A 52 7.79 -4.07 0.52
C HIS A 52 7.07 -5.42 0.41
N VAL A 53 7.82 -6.52 0.49
CA VAL A 53 7.29 -7.87 0.31
C VAL A 53 7.23 -8.63 1.63
N THR A 54 6.14 -9.39 1.82
CA THR A 54 6.03 -10.44 2.83
C THR A 54 5.72 -11.79 2.17
N ASP A 55 5.90 -12.86 2.93
CA ASP A 55 5.30 -14.16 2.63
C ASP A 55 3.81 -14.24 3.05
N GLY A 56 3.24 -15.44 2.95
CA GLY A 56 1.84 -15.74 3.29
C GLY A 56 1.51 -15.59 4.79
N GLU A 57 2.53 -15.61 5.66
CA GLU A 57 2.38 -15.45 7.10
C GLU A 57 2.62 -14.00 7.54
N GLY A 58 2.86 -13.09 6.59
CA GLY A 58 3.19 -11.69 6.87
C GLY A 58 4.61 -11.48 7.37
N VAL A 59 5.50 -12.47 7.21
CA VAL A 59 6.91 -12.34 7.56
C VAL A 59 7.62 -11.57 6.43
N PRO A 60 8.34 -10.47 6.75
CA PRO A 60 9.13 -9.76 5.74
C PRO A 60 10.22 -10.65 5.15
N ASP A 61 10.36 -10.59 3.82
CA ASP A 61 11.43 -11.29 3.11
C ASP A 61 12.77 -10.52 3.24
N GLY A 62 13.90 -11.23 3.29
CA GLY A 62 15.25 -10.64 3.37
C GLY A 62 15.66 -9.82 2.13
N MET A 63 14.88 -9.87 1.05
CA MET A 63 15.08 -9.03 -0.13
C MET A 63 14.66 -7.57 0.06
N ASN A 64 13.90 -7.25 1.11
CA ASN A 64 13.46 -5.89 1.34
C ASN A 64 14.64 -4.97 1.67
N PRO A 65 14.64 -3.72 1.17
CA PRO A 65 15.51 -2.69 1.71
C PRO A 65 15.12 -2.42 3.17
N SER A 66 16.09 -2.07 4.02
CA SER A 66 15.84 -1.80 5.43
C SER A 66 14.70 -0.78 5.61
N PRO A 67 13.83 -0.97 6.62
CA PRO A 67 12.77 -0.02 6.89
C PRO A 67 13.37 1.34 7.24
N LEU A 68 12.66 2.41 6.85
CA LEU A 68 13.07 3.78 7.14
C LEU A 68 12.27 4.30 8.33
N ASP A 69 12.96 4.88 9.30
CA ASP A 69 12.33 5.58 10.42
C ASP A 69 11.50 6.77 9.92
N HIS A 70 10.42 7.08 10.64
CA HIS A 70 9.52 8.20 10.33
C HIS A 70 8.94 8.18 8.90
N ARG A 71 8.89 7.00 8.27
CA ARG A 71 8.31 6.77 6.95
C ARG A 71 7.39 5.56 6.99
N ASP A 72 6.42 5.54 6.09
CA ASP A 72 5.62 4.34 5.88
C ASP A 72 6.49 3.23 5.30
N ASN A 73 6.39 2.03 5.88
CA ASN A 73 7.10 0.82 5.47
C ASN A 73 6.09 -0.25 5.03
N PHE A 74 5.09 0.14 4.25
CA PHE A 74 4.02 -0.78 3.83
C PHE A 74 4.59 -2.03 3.17
N SER A 75 4.08 -3.19 3.58
CA SER A 75 4.42 -4.48 3.02
C SER A 75 3.17 -5.31 2.77
N THR A 76 3.20 -6.12 1.71
CA THR A 76 2.11 -7.06 1.38
C THR A 76 2.67 -8.37 0.84
N LEU A 77 1.79 -9.36 0.68
CA LEU A 77 2.13 -10.64 0.05
C LEU A 77 2.78 -10.41 -1.31
N GLY A 78 3.95 -10.99 -1.50
CA GLY A 78 4.65 -11.05 -2.78
C GLY A 78 5.72 -12.13 -2.85
N ALA A 79 5.98 -12.85 -1.75
CA ALA A 79 6.74 -14.09 -1.75
C ALA A 79 5.81 -15.31 -1.88
N GLY A 80 6.30 -16.38 -2.50
CA GLY A 80 5.49 -17.57 -2.76
C GLY A 80 4.37 -17.34 -3.79
N THR A 81 4.55 -16.38 -4.70
CA THR A 81 3.56 -16.12 -5.75
C THR A 81 3.73 -17.13 -6.88
N GLU A 82 2.69 -17.93 -7.12
CA GLU A 82 2.68 -18.87 -8.24
C GLU A 82 2.78 -18.11 -9.57
N SER A 83 3.65 -18.58 -10.46
CA SER A 83 3.92 -17.97 -11.75
C SER A 83 4.28 -19.02 -12.78
N ASN A 84 4.05 -18.67 -14.06
CA ASN A 84 4.52 -19.46 -15.18
C ASN A 84 5.77 -18.81 -15.76
N TRP A 85 6.93 -19.43 -15.55
CA TRP A 85 8.20 -18.94 -16.07
C TRP A 85 8.81 -19.96 -17.02
N LYS A 86 9.02 -19.55 -18.27
CA LYS A 86 9.56 -20.41 -19.34
C LYS A 86 8.82 -21.76 -19.45
N GLY A 87 7.49 -21.71 -19.38
CA GLY A 87 6.62 -22.89 -19.50
C GLY A 87 6.60 -23.81 -18.26
N LYS A 88 7.18 -23.39 -17.13
CA LYS A 88 7.15 -24.13 -15.87
C LYS A 88 6.42 -23.36 -14.79
N ARG A 89 5.64 -24.08 -13.99
CA ARG A 89 5.08 -23.59 -12.73
C ARG A 89 6.23 -23.36 -11.75
N VAL A 90 6.36 -22.14 -11.27
CA VAL A 90 7.38 -21.72 -10.29
C VAL A 90 6.72 -20.84 -9.23
N PHE A 91 7.33 -20.76 -8.06
CA PHE A 91 6.96 -19.79 -7.04
C PHE A 91 8.03 -18.71 -7.02
N LEU A 92 7.63 -17.47 -7.25
CA LEU A 92 8.52 -16.32 -7.27
C LEU A 92 8.28 -15.43 -6.06
N ALA A 93 9.31 -14.67 -5.72
CA ALA A 93 9.26 -13.69 -4.66
C ALA A 93 9.78 -12.35 -5.18
N GLY A 94 9.18 -11.27 -4.71
CA GLY A 94 9.68 -9.93 -4.95
C GLY A 94 8.67 -8.83 -4.71
N THR A 95 9.18 -7.64 -4.44
CA THR A 95 8.37 -6.41 -4.28
C THR A 95 7.57 -6.06 -5.53
N SER A 96 7.99 -6.56 -6.71
CA SER A 96 7.24 -6.49 -7.96
C SER A 96 5.89 -7.21 -7.92
N PHE A 97 5.75 -8.24 -7.08
CA PHE A 97 4.49 -8.96 -6.84
C PHE A 97 3.69 -8.35 -5.70
N ALA A 98 4.36 -7.80 -4.68
CA ALA A 98 3.69 -7.09 -3.59
C ALA A 98 2.99 -5.80 -4.07
N ALA A 99 3.64 -5.00 -4.93
CA ALA A 99 3.07 -3.76 -5.44
C ALA A 99 1.66 -3.90 -6.06
N PRO A 100 1.38 -4.85 -6.97
CA PRO A 100 0.03 -5.03 -7.51
C PRO A 100 -0.97 -5.59 -6.48
N VAL A 101 -0.53 -6.37 -5.49
CA VAL A 101 -1.39 -6.81 -4.38
C VAL A 101 -1.85 -5.61 -3.55
N ALA A 102 -0.93 -4.71 -3.19
CA ALA A 102 -1.26 -3.44 -2.54
C ALA A 102 -2.25 -2.60 -3.37
N VAL A 103 -2.03 -2.49 -4.68
CA VAL A 103 -2.96 -1.78 -5.58
C VAL A 103 -4.36 -2.42 -5.56
N GLY A 104 -4.45 -3.75 -5.55
CA GLY A 104 -5.72 -4.47 -5.45
C GLY A 104 -6.46 -4.18 -4.14
N ILE A 105 -5.73 -4.16 -3.02
CA ILE A 105 -6.29 -3.78 -1.71
C ILE A 105 -6.85 -2.36 -1.78
N ALA A 106 -6.04 -1.38 -2.24
CA ALA A 106 -6.45 0.01 -2.35
C ALA A 106 -7.68 0.19 -3.26
N ALA A 107 -7.70 -0.44 -4.43
CA ALA A 107 -8.81 -0.36 -5.37
C ALA A 107 -10.11 -0.91 -4.77
N ASN A 108 -10.05 -2.06 -4.08
CA ASN A 108 -11.21 -2.63 -3.39
C ASN A 108 -11.71 -1.73 -2.26
N THR A 109 -10.80 -1.13 -1.49
CA THR A 109 -11.18 -0.15 -0.46
C THR A 109 -11.88 1.06 -1.07
N LEU A 110 -11.35 1.64 -2.15
CA LEU A 110 -11.98 2.79 -2.82
C LEU A 110 -13.33 2.45 -3.46
N ALA A 111 -13.47 1.26 -4.03
CA ALA A 111 -14.74 0.77 -4.57
C ALA A 111 -15.80 0.68 -3.45
N PHE A 112 -15.41 0.17 -2.28
CA PHE A 112 -16.29 0.15 -1.12
C PHE A 112 -16.63 1.56 -0.64
N VAL A 113 -15.64 2.47 -0.52
CA VAL A 113 -15.90 3.88 -0.16
C VAL A 113 -16.96 4.47 -1.08
N LYS A 114 -16.83 4.26 -2.40
CA LYS A 114 -17.82 4.73 -3.37
C LYS A 114 -19.21 4.15 -3.12
N GLY A 115 -19.32 2.86 -2.81
CA GLY A 115 -20.60 2.25 -2.44
C GLY A 115 -21.20 2.89 -1.17
N GLN A 116 -20.37 3.19 -0.18
CA GLN A 116 -20.83 3.79 1.08
C GLN A 116 -21.19 5.27 0.98
N LEU A 117 -20.69 6.00 -0.03
CA LEU A 117 -21.19 7.33 -0.37
C LEU A 117 -22.62 7.27 -0.90
N ILE A 118 -22.90 6.30 -1.79
CA ILE A 118 -24.23 6.09 -2.37
C ILE A 118 -25.24 5.71 -1.28
N ASP A 119 -24.83 4.82 -0.37
CA ASP A 119 -25.64 4.38 0.75
C ASP A 119 -25.81 5.44 1.86
N GLY A 120 -25.18 6.61 1.72
CA GLY A 120 -25.25 7.71 2.69
C GLY A 120 -24.51 7.44 4.01
N ARG A 121 -23.71 6.37 4.09
CA ARG A 121 -22.87 6.10 5.27
C ARG A 121 -21.66 7.03 5.27
N LEU A 122 -20.95 7.17 4.16
CA LEU A 122 -19.84 8.12 4.06
C LEU A 122 -20.32 9.44 3.45
N ASN A 123 -19.64 10.54 3.77
CA ASN A 123 -19.90 11.83 3.12
C ASN A 123 -18.84 12.16 2.06
N GLU A 124 -19.13 13.13 1.20
CA GLU A 124 -18.24 13.58 0.12
C GLU A 124 -16.83 13.97 0.59
N SER A 125 -16.69 14.47 1.82
CA SER A 125 -15.37 14.78 2.39
C SER A 125 -14.59 13.51 2.69
N ASP A 126 -15.21 12.51 3.31
CA ASP A 126 -14.59 11.21 3.58
C ASP A 126 -14.16 10.55 2.24
N GLY A 127 -15.04 10.59 1.24
CA GLY A 127 -14.76 10.08 -0.11
C GLY A 127 -13.58 10.76 -0.79
N ARG A 128 -13.54 12.11 -0.73
CA ARG A 128 -12.45 12.90 -1.32
C ARG A 128 -11.12 12.63 -0.65
N VAL A 129 -11.06 12.60 0.69
CA VAL A 129 -9.83 12.33 1.42
C VAL A 129 -9.32 10.92 1.10
N ALA A 130 -10.20 9.91 1.06
CA ALA A 130 -9.82 8.53 0.74
C ALA A 130 -9.13 8.40 -0.63
N HIS A 131 -9.50 9.22 -1.62
CA HIS A 131 -8.91 9.23 -2.96
C HIS A 131 -7.59 10.02 -3.07
N THR A 132 -7.09 10.60 -1.98
CA THR A 132 -5.77 11.24 -1.96
C THR A 132 -4.68 10.22 -1.60
N CYS A 133 -3.43 10.50 -2.02
CA CYS A 133 -2.28 9.68 -1.64
C CYS A 133 -2.14 9.58 -0.11
N ASP A 134 -2.28 10.71 0.60
CA ASP A 134 -2.20 10.73 2.07
C ASP A 134 -3.37 10.05 2.75
N GLY A 135 -4.59 10.17 2.21
CA GLY A 135 -5.74 9.42 2.71
C GLY A 135 -5.53 7.92 2.56
N MET A 136 -5.00 7.47 1.42
CA MET A 136 -4.67 6.07 1.21
C MET A 136 -3.55 5.58 2.15
N ARG A 137 -2.53 6.41 2.44
CA ARG A 137 -1.53 6.10 3.47
C ARG A 137 -2.15 5.90 4.85
N LYS A 138 -3.04 6.79 5.27
CA LYS A 138 -3.75 6.66 6.55
C LYS A 138 -4.56 5.37 6.58
N ILE A 139 -5.30 5.08 5.51
CA ILE A 139 -6.07 3.85 5.37
C ILE A 139 -5.16 2.63 5.54
N PHE A 140 -4.07 2.57 4.79
CA PHE A 140 -3.12 1.46 4.85
C PHE A 140 -2.51 1.32 6.25
N LEU A 141 -2.06 2.42 6.87
CA LEU A 141 -1.53 2.40 8.22
C LEU A 141 -2.54 1.87 9.23
N GLY A 142 -3.79 2.33 9.14
CA GLY A 142 -4.83 1.93 10.08
C GLY A 142 -5.21 0.45 9.97
N MET A 143 -5.09 -0.15 8.78
CA MET A 143 -5.26 -1.60 8.57
C MET A 143 -3.94 -2.39 8.65
N SER A 144 -2.83 -1.77 9.02
CA SER A 144 -1.53 -2.44 9.09
C SER A 144 -1.22 -3.00 10.48
N GLN A 145 -0.46 -4.09 10.50
CA GLN A 145 0.15 -4.62 11.72
C GLN A 145 1.68 -4.46 11.65
N PRO A 146 2.33 -3.90 12.68
CA PRO A 146 3.79 -3.81 12.72
C PRO A 146 4.44 -5.20 12.71
N ARG A 147 5.38 -5.44 11.79
CA ARG A 147 6.16 -6.68 11.67
C ARG A 147 7.61 -6.34 11.33
N ASN A 148 8.51 -6.52 12.29
CA ASN A 148 9.96 -6.27 12.12
C ASN A 148 10.29 -4.91 11.49
N GLY A 149 9.59 -3.85 11.91
CA GLY A 149 9.77 -2.48 11.37
C GLY A 149 8.95 -2.17 10.11
N TYR A 150 8.26 -3.15 9.52
CA TYR A 150 7.37 -2.97 8.37
C TYR A 150 5.90 -2.84 8.79
N ASP A 151 5.13 -2.19 7.94
CA ASP A 151 3.68 -2.01 8.08
C ASP A 151 2.97 -3.06 7.21
N TYR A 152 2.81 -4.26 7.75
CA TYR A 152 2.15 -5.34 7.03
C TYR A 152 0.68 -5.01 6.86
N VAL A 153 0.22 -4.78 5.62
CA VAL A 153 -1.16 -4.37 5.34
C VAL A 153 -2.07 -5.59 5.47
N VAL A 154 -3.01 -5.51 6.41
CA VAL A 154 -3.92 -6.60 6.78
C VAL A 154 -5.36 -6.10 6.65
N PRO A 155 -5.99 -6.17 5.46
CA PRO A 155 -7.33 -5.61 5.24
C PRO A 155 -8.40 -6.17 6.19
N TRP A 156 -8.21 -7.39 6.69
CA TRP A 156 -9.08 -8.03 7.67
C TRP A 156 -8.88 -7.54 9.11
N HIS A 157 -7.89 -6.69 9.40
CA HIS A 157 -7.65 -6.14 10.75
C HIS A 157 -8.77 -5.20 11.22
N TRP A 158 -9.47 -4.54 10.31
CA TRP A 158 -10.71 -3.81 10.59
C TRP A 158 -11.94 -4.71 10.54
N ASP A 159 -11.75 -5.99 10.83
CA ASP A 159 -12.75 -7.04 10.83
C ASP A 159 -13.50 -7.19 9.50
N TRP A 160 -13.01 -6.71 8.35
CA TRP A 160 -13.73 -6.80 7.06
C TRP A 160 -14.29 -8.20 6.72
N PHE A 161 -13.63 -9.26 7.20
CA PHE A 161 -13.99 -10.65 6.97
C PHE A 161 -14.29 -11.45 8.25
N ALA A 162 -14.40 -10.79 9.42
CA ALA A 162 -14.78 -11.49 10.65
C ALA A 162 -16.28 -11.84 10.62
N GLU A 163 -16.69 -12.96 11.23
CA GLU A 163 -18.11 -13.32 11.30
C GLU A 163 -18.98 -12.27 12.04
N ALA A 164 -18.37 -11.44 12.90
CA ALA A 164 -19.02 -10.34 13.62
C ALA A 164 -18.89 -8.97 12.92
N ALA A 165 -18.33 -8.93 11.71
CA ALA A 165 -18.09 -7.69 10.98
C ALA A 165 -19.39 -6.98 10.62
N SER A 166 -19.48 -5.69 10.93
CA SER A 166 -20.53 -4.82 10.41
C SER A 166 -19.96 -3.79 9.46
N VAL A 167 -20.70 -3.51 8.38
CA VAL A 167 -20.41 -2.39 7.46
C VAL A 167 -20.25 -1.07 8.22
N ASP A 168 -21.05 -0.89 9.28
CA ASP A 168 -21.01 0.30 10.13
C ASP A 168 -19.71 0.39 10.95
N GLY A 169 -19.21 -0.73 11.49
CA GLY A 169 -17.93 -0.80 12.19
C GLY A 169 -16.76 -0.44 11.28
N PHE A 170 -16.74 -0.96 10.05
CA PHE A 170 -15.74 -0.57 9.08
C PHE A 170 -15.83 0.92 8.73
N CYS A 171 -17.04 1.42 8.45
CA CYS A 171 -17.23 2.84 8.17
C CYS A 171 -16.81 3.72 9.35
N HIS A 172 -16.97 3.24 10.59
CA HIS A 172 -16.49 3.93 11.79
C HIS A 172 -14.95 4.05 11.79
N GLU A 173 -14.23 2.93 11.65
CA GLU A 173 -12.75 2.93 11.64
C GLU A 173 -12.18 3.71 10.46
N LEU A 174 -12.80 3.60 9.28
CA LEU A 174 -12.42 4.37 8.11
C LEU A 174 -12.54 5.88 8.35
N ARG A 175 -13.71 6.36 8.84
CA ARG A 175 -13.91 7.79 9.14
C ARG A 175 -12.93 8.29 10.20
N LYS A 176 -12.74 7.51 11.27
CA LYS A 176 -11.79 7.80 12.35
C LYS A 176 -10.38 7.97 11.77
N THR A 177 -9.94 7.05 10.91
CA THR A 177 -8.65 7.08 10.25
C THR A 177 -8.48 8.29 9.33
N LEU A 178 -9.47 8.57 8.46
CA LEU A 178 -9.40 9.67 7.50
C LEU A 178 -9.34 11.05 8.19
N ARG A 179 -9.99 11.19 9.35
CA ARG A 179 -10.10 12.45 10.11
C ARG A 179 -8.94 12.72 11.06
N GLN A 180 -8.03 11.76 11.27
CA GLN A 180 -6.82 12.01 12.05
C GLN A 180 -6.00 13.16 11.41
N VAL A 181 -5.68 14.17 12.21
CA VAL A 181 -4.87 15.32 11.78
C VAL A 181 -3.40 14.97 12.00
N GLY A 182 -2.60 15.07 10.93
CA GLY A 182 -1.22 14.58 10.89
C GLY A 182 -1.14 13.07 10.66
N SER A 183 -0.09 12.61 9.98
CA SER A 183 0.29 11.19 10.10
C SER A 183 0.65 10.92 11.55
N PRO A 184 0.27 9.77 12.13
CA PRO A 184 0.87 9.35 13.39
C PRO A 184 2.39 9.32 13.17
N MET A 185 3.09 10.33 13.70
CA MET A 185 4.54 10.33 13.76
C MET A 185 4.90 9.14 14.65
N ARG A 186 5.42 8.07 14.03
CA ARG A 186 6.32 7.15 14.73
C ARG A 186 7.62 7.87 14.96
#